data_AF-A0A9E2VTS1-F1
#
_entry.id   AF-A0A9E2VTS1-F1
#
_cell.length_a   1.000
_cell.length_b   1.000
_cell.length_c   1.000
_cell.angle_alpha   90.00
_cell.angle_beta   90.00
_cell.angle_gamma   90.00
#
_symmetry.space_group_name_H-M   'P 1'
#
loop_
_entity.id
_entity.type
_entity.pdbx_description
1 polymer ?
#
loop_
_entity_poly.entity_id
_entity_poly.type
_entity_poly.pdbx_seq_one_letter_code
_entity_poly.pdbx_strand_id
1 'polypeptide(L)'
;MERTSKLRVAGSIPAGRTIADVLLPNGINVNHELVKDGWCWWYRKYALGDMVLEGVEKDARKERKGLWADPEPVPPWEWRRLARSRENPRS
;
A
#
# COMPACT_ATOMS: atom_id res chain seq x y z
N MET A 1 -8.26 -1.86 26.75
CA MET A 1 -9.25 -1.31 25.79
C MET A 1 -9.12 -2.12 24.52
N GLU A 2 -9.99 -3.11 24.31
CA GLU A 2 -9.96 -3.95 23.11
C GLU A 2 -10.43 -3.11 21.91
N ARG A 3 -9.59 -2.98 20.89
CA ARG A 3 -9.92 -2.27 19.65
C ARG A 3 -10.40 -3.30 18.63
N THR A 4 -11.68 -3.64 18.68
CA THR A 4 -12.30 -4.56 17.71
C THR A 4 -12.30 -3.89 16.33
N SER A 5 -11.54 -4.42 15.37
CA SER A 5 -11.51 -3.91 14.00
C SER A 5 -12.22 -4.89 13.08
N LYS A 6 -12.92 -4.38 12.05
CA LYS A 6 -13.60 -5.21 11.06
C LYS A 6 -12.64 -5.48 9.89
N LEU A 7 -12.59 -6.71 9.42
CA LEU A 7 -11.85 -7.08 8.23
C LEU A 7 -12.82 -7.25 7.06
N ARG A 8 -12.57 -6.55 5.95
CA ARG A 8 -13.24 -6.78 4.68
C ARG A 8 -12.30 -7.53 3.77
N VAL A 9 -12.52 -8.84 3.63
CA VAL A 9 -11.70 -9.68 2.75
C VAL A 9 -11.99 -9.33 1.29
N ALA A 10 -10.94 -8.94 0.56
CA ALA A 10 -10.98 -8.61 -0.86
C ALA A 10 -10.62 -9.82 -1.76
N GLY A 11 -9.89 -10.80 -1.23
CA GLY A 11 -9.58 -12.05 -1.94
C GLY A 11 -8.49 -12.87 -1.27
N SER A 12 -8.15 -14.00 -1.87
CA SER A 12 -7.03 -14.85 -1.45
C SER A 12 -6.09 -15.06 -2.64
N ILE A 13 -4.78 -14.95 -2.43
CA ILE A 13 -3.77 -15.21 -3.46
C ILE A 13 -3.15 -16.62 -3.29
N PRO A 14 -2.61 -17.24 -4.36
CA PRO A 14 -2.22 -18.67 -4.38
C PRO A 14 -1.10 -19.11 -3.42
N ALA A 15 -0.67 -18.25 -2.50
CA ALA A 15 0.32 -18.52 -1.46
C ALA A 15 -0.29 -18.65 -0.06
N GLY A 16 -1.60 -18.91 0.06
CA GLY A 16 -2.31 -18.99 1.35
C GLY A 16 -2.45 -17.65 2.07
N ARG A 17 -2.30 -16.54 1.36
CA ARG A 17 -2.38 -15.18 1.93
C ARG A 17 -3.71 -14.55 1.57
N THR A 18 -4.38 -13.99 2.57
CA THR A 18 -5.63 -13.25 2.41
C THR A 18 -5.34 -11.76 2.23
N ILE A 19 -5.96 -11.14 1.23
CA ILE A 19 -5.98 -9.70 1.03
C ILE A 19 -7.27 -9.18 1.67
N ALA A 20 -7.14 -8.21 2.58
CA ALA A 20 -8.27 -7.60 3.25
C ALA A 20 -8.03 -6.11 3.52
N ASP A 21 -9.11 -5.34 3.48
CA ASP A 21 -9.14 -3.99 4.05
C ASP A 21 -9.44 -4.06 5.54
N VAL A 22 -8.73 -3.25 6.31
CA VAL A 22 -8.96 -3.12 7.74
C VAL A 22 -9.81 -1.87 7.97
N LEU A 23 -11.02 -2.06 8.48
CA LEU A 23 -11.96 -1.02 8.83
C LEU A 23 -12.01 -0.85 10.35
N LEU A 24 -11.70 0.34 10.82
CA LEU A 24 -11.87 0.71 12.22
C LEU A 24 -13.36 0.84 12.58
N PRO A 25 -13.73 0.76 13.88
CA PRO A 25 -15.13 0.93 14.33
C PRO A 25 -15.82 2.21 13.83
N ASN A 26 -15.05 3.27 13.62
CA ASN A 26 -15.52 4.56 13.12
C ASN A 26 -15.66 4.62 11.58
N GLY A 27 -15.46 3.49 10.88
CA GLY A 27 -15.59 3.39 9.42
C GLY A 27 -14.32 3.79 8.65
N ILE A 28 -13.23 4.16 9.32
CA ILE A 28 -11.99 4.54 8.66
C ILE A 28 -11.30 3.30 8.09
N ASN A 29 -10.89 3.38 6.82
CA ASN A 29 -10.01 2.40 6.19
C ASN A 29 -8.56 2.72 6.56
N VAL A 30 -7.90 1.81 7.26
CA VAL A 30 -6.51 1.96 7.70
C VAL A 30 -5.56 2.13 6.51
N ASN A 31 -5.84 1.47 5.38
CA ASN A 31 -5.00 1.60 4.18
C ASN A 31 -4.99 3.03 3.65
N HIS A 32 -6.12 3.74 3.73
CA HIS A 32 -6.22 5.13 3.30
C HIS A 32 -5.37 6.05 4.17
N GLU A 33 -5.46 5.91 5.49
CA GLU A 33 -4.69 6.74 6.42
C GLU A 33 -3.18 6.47 6.31
N LEU A 34 -2.77 5.22 6.11
CA LEU A 34 -1.34 4.89 5.92
C LEU A 34 -0.76 5.51 4.64
N VAL A 35 -1.52 5.56 3.55
CA VAL A 35 -1.07 6.20 2.31
C VAL A 35 -1.06 7.73 2.45
N LYS A 36 -2.09 8.29 3.10
CA LYS A 36 -2.19 9.73 3.41
C LYS A 36 -1.04 10.25 4.27
N ASP A 37 -0.59 9.45 5.24
CA ASP A 37 0.56 9.77 6.08
C ASP A 37 1.90 9.44 5.42
N GLY A 38 1.89 8.91 4.19
CA GLY A 38 3.08 8.64 3.39
C GLY A 38 3.85 7.38 3.81
N TRP A 39 3.23 6.47 4.57
CA TRP A 39 3.85 5.21 4.99
C TRP A 39 3.68 4.08 3.97
N CYS A 40 2.78 4.24 3.01
CA CYS A 40 2.40 3.20 2.06
C CYS A 40 2.25 3.76 0.64
N TRP A 41 2.38 2.86 -0.34
CA TRP A 41 2.16 3.16 -1.76
C TRP A 41 0.75 2.77 -2.17
N TRP A 42 0.11 3.59 -2.99
CA TRP A 42 -1.13 3.21 -3.65
C TRP A 42 -0.85 2.14 -4.72
N TYR A 43 -1.28 0.92 -4.45
CA TYR A 43 -1.02 -0.18 -5.37
C TYR A 43 -2.15 -0.33 -6.40
N ARG A 44 -1.97 0.36 -7.53
CA ARG A 44 -2.93 0.41 -8.65
C ARG A 44 -3.41 -0.94 -9.17
N LYS A 45 -2.61 -2.02 -9.02
CA LYS A 45 -3.02 -3.37 -9.46
C LYS A 45 -4.27 -3.89 -8.72
N TYR A 46 -4.42 -3.55 -7.45
CA TYR A 46 -5.53 -4.03 -6.60
C TYR A 46 -6.56 -2.95 -6.27
N ALA A 47 -6.19 -1.67 -6.39
CA ALA A 47 -7.05 -0.56 -6.02
C ALA A 47 -7.14 0.52 -7.13
N LEU A 48 -7.18 0.10 -8.40
CA LEU A 48 -7.18 1.03 -9.54
C LEU A 48 -8.31 2.06 -9.50
N GLY A 49 -9.50 1.66 -9.04
CA GLY A 49 -10.69 2.52 -8.97
C GLY A 49 -10.82 3.35 -7.68
N ASP A 50 -9.84 3.28 -6.77
CA ASP A 50 -9.91 3.99 -5.50
C ASP A 50 -9.31 5.40 -5.63
N MET A 51 -10.17 6.36 -6.01
CA MET A 51 -9.79 7.76 -6.19
C MET A 51 -9.36 8.44 -4.89
N VAL A 52 -9.76 7.91 -3.72
CA VAL A 52 -9.31 8.44 -2.43
C VAL A 52 -7.83 8.17 -2.26
N LEU A 53 -7.41 6.93 -2.53
CA LEU A 53 -5.99 6.55 -2.49
C LEU A 53 -5.12 7.35 -3.46
N GLU A 54 -5.63 7.64 -4.65
CA GLU A 54 -4.95 8.51 -5.62
C GLU A 54 -4.70 9.91 -5.06
N GLY A 55 -5.75 10.54 -4.52
CA GLY A 55 -5.68 11.88 -3.96
C GLY A 55 -4.72 11.95 -2.78
N VAL A 56 -4.88 11.06 -1.80
CA VAL A 56 -4.06 11.10 -0.58
C VAL A 56 -2.60 10.72 -0.83
N GLU A 57 -2.30 9.84 -1.80
CA GLU A 57 -0.92 9.59 -2.21
C GLU A 57 -0.27 10.82 -2.86
N LYS A 58 -1.02 11.51 -3.73
CA LYS A 58 -0.55 12.73 -4.40
C LYS A 58 -0.24 13.83 -3.38
N ASP A 59 -1.11 13.99 -2.38
CA ASP A 59 -0.91 14.97 -1.31
C ASP A 59 0.29 14.59 -0.43
N ALA A 60 0.41 13.31 -0.04
CA ALA A 60 1.55 12.82 0.73
C ALA A 60 2.89 13.04 0.01
N ARG A 61 2.93 12.84 -1.32
CA ARG A 61 4.09 13.14 -2.17
C ARG A 61 4.43 14.62 -2.19
N LYS A 62 3.42 15.48 -2.39
CA LYS A 62 3.60 16.94 -2.43
C LYS A 62 4.12 17.47 -1.11
N GLU A 63 3.65 16.92 0.01
CA GLU A 63 4.06 17.29 1.36
C GLU A 63 5.35 16.60 1.83
N ARG A 64 5.92 15.70 1.01
CA ARG A 64 7.12 14.92 1.34
C ARG A 64 7.01 14.17 2.67
N LYS A 65 5.84 13.57 2.92
CA LYS A 65 5.56 12.80 4.13
C LYS A 65 6.17 11.40 4.07
N GLY A 66 6.69 10.90 5.20
CA GLY A 66 7.11 9.51 5.36
C GLY A 66 8.11 9.07 4.28
N LEU A 67 7.73 8.07 3.48
CA LEU A 67 8.52 7.54 2.37
C LEU A 67 8.88 8.61 1.33
N TRP A 68 8.04 9.63 1.16
CA TRP A 68 8.22 10.71 0.17
C TRP A 68 9.20 11.79 0.61
N ALA A 69 9.77 11.69 1.81
CA ALA A 69 10.88 12.55 2.24
C ALA A 69 12.18 12.20 1.49
N ASP A 70 12.29 10.96 1.01
CA ASP A 70 13.38 10.52 0.13
C ASP A 70 13.24 11.20 -1.26
N PRO A 71 14.32 11.71 -1.86
CA PRO A 71 14.28 12.29 -3.21
C PRO A 71 13.97 11.27 -4.33
N GLU A 72 14.29 9.98 -4.14
CA GLU A 72 14.04 8.94 -5.14
C GLU A 72 13.41 7.68 -4.50
N PRO A 73 12.15 7.78 -4.02
CA PRO A 73 11.51 6.69 -3.32
C PRO A 73 11.16 5.58 -4.33
N VAL A 74 11.73 4.39 -4.13
CA VAL A 74 11.51 3.24 -5.00
C VAL A 74 10.28 2.46 -4.55
N PRO A 75 9.29 2.21 -5.43
CA PRO A 75 8.14 1.44 -5.04
C PRO A 75 8.49 -0.02 -4.76
N PRO A 76 7.78 -0.68 -3.84
CA PRO A 76 8.11 -2.03 -3.41
C PRO A 76 8.00 -3.07 -4.55
N TRP A 77 7.15 -2.86 -5.55
CA TRP A 77 7.07 -3.76 -6.71
C TRP A 77 8.29 -3.68 -7.62
N GLU A 78 8.92 -2.50 -7.72
CA GLU A 78 10.15 -2.28 -8.47
C GLU A 78 11.34 -2.85 -7.72
N TRP A 79 11.45 -2.57 -6.41
CA TRP A 79 12.46 -3.19 -5.56
C TRP A 79 12.42 -4.72 -5.63
N ARG A 80 11.22 -5.33 -5.55
CA ARG A 80 11.05 -6.78 -5.71
C ARG A 80 11.47 -7.29 -7.09
N ARG A 81 11.27 -6.50 -8.16
CA ARG A 81 11.68 -6.87 -9.52
C ARG A 81 13.21 -6.87 -9.64
N LEU A 82 13.87 -5.85 -9.10
CA LEU A 82 15.32 -5.74 -9.06
C LEU A 82 15.97 -6.86 -8.23
N ALA A 83 15.35 -7.25 -7.11
CA ALA A 83 15.83 -8.39 -6.31
C ALA A 83 15.80 -9.71 -7.12
N ARG A 84 14.70 -9.99 -7.82
CA ARG A 84 14.58 -11.20 -8.66
C ARG A 84 15.57 -11.23 -9.83
N SER A 85 15.87 -10.08 -10.44
CA SER A 85 16.86 -10.04 -11.52
C SER A 85 18.30 -10.25 -11.02
N ARG A 86 18.59 -9.86 -9.77
CA ARG A 86 19.90 -10.11 -9.15
C ARG A 86 20.11 -11.58 -8.77
N GLU A 87 19.04 -12.28 -8.39
CA GLU A 87 19.10 -13.71 -8.06
C GLU A 87 19.19 -14.63 -9.28
N ASN A 88 18.85 -14.15 -10.49
CA ASN A 88 18.92 -14.96 -11.70
C ASN A 88 19.70 -14.25 -12.83
N PRO A 89 21.04 -14.23 -12.79
CA PRO A 89 21.87 -13.57 -13.80
C PRO A 89 21.98 -14.33 -15.14
N ARG A 90 20.93 -15.06 -15.56
CA ARG A 90 20.93 -15.79 -16.84
C ARG A 90 19.70 -15.46 -17.69
N SER A 91 19.91 -14.56 -18.64
CA SER A 91 19.51 -14.72 -20.04
C SER A 91 20.59 -14.09 -20.91
#